data_AF-A0A0P7HUU3-F1
#
_entry.id   AF-A0A0P7HUU3-F1
#
_cell.length_a   1.000
_cell.length_b   1.000
_cell.length_c   1.000
_cell.angle_alpha   90.00
_cell.angle_beta   90.00
_cell.angle_gamma   90.00
#
_symmetry.space_group_name_H-M   'P 1'
#
loop_
_entity.id
_entity.type
_entity.pdbx_description
1 polymer ?
#
loop_
_entity_poly.entity_id
_entity_poly.type
_entity_poly.pdbx_seq_one_letter_code
_entity_poly.pdbx_strand_id
1 'polypeptide(L)' 'MKKPHTLDSARKAQALRRLRRDILSSQVQVILDEKERKKTPHEIELLAKLNLPLSAEVKEIKRSDAPRAMHAGG' A
#
# COMPACT_ATOMS: atom_id res chain seq x y z
N MET A 1 -9.03 -32.39 -2.90
CA MET A 1 -9.58 -31.28 -2.09
C MET A 1 -8.99 -29.96 -2.59
N LYS A 2 -9.84 -29.00 -3.01
CA LYS A 2 -9.41 -27.71 -3.59
C LYS A 2 -8.85 -26.80 -2.47
N LYS A 3 -7.66 -26.22 -2.66
CA LYS A 3 -6.99 -25.34 -1.68
C LYS A 3 -7.82 -24.04 -1.49
N PRO A 4 -8.35 -23.73 -0.28
CA PRO A 4 -9.26 -22.58 -0.10
C PRO A 4 -8.56 -21.22 0.07
N HIS A 5 -7.22 -21.16 0.11
CA HIS A 5 -6.50 -19.95 0.54
C HIS A 5 -6.39 -18.81 -0.49
N THR A 6 -6.68 -19.04 -1.76
CA THR A 6 -6.42 -18.05 -2.84
C THR A 6 -7.49 -16.96 -2.93
N LEU A 7 -8.76 -17.26 -2.65
CA LEU A 7 -9.87 -16.29 -2.69
C LEU A 7 -9.75 -15.22 -1.60
N ASP A 8 -9.28 -15.60 -0.41
CA ASP A 8 -9.05 -14.66 0.69
C ASP A 8 -7.90 -13.70 0.42
N SER A 9 -6.85 -14.17 -0.26
CA SER A 9 -5.70 -13.34 -0.64
C SER A 9 -6.09 -12.25 -1.64
N ALA A 10 -6.88 -12.59 -2.66
CA ALA A 10 -7.33 -11.64 -3.67
C ALA A 10 -8.25 -10.55 -3.08
N ARG A 11 -9.18 -10.93 -2.19
CA ARG A 11 -10.06 -9.98 -1.47
C ARG A 11 -9.26 -9.05 -0.55
N LYS A 12 -8.30 -9.60 0.20
CA LYS A 12 -7.39 -8.80 1.04
C LYS A 12 -6.56 -7.82 0.21
N ALA A 13 -6.01 -8.26 -0.92
CA ALA A 13 -5.27 -7.38 -1.83
C ALA A 13 -6.14 -6.25 -2.40
N GLN A 14 -7.40 -6.55 -2.75
CA GLN A 14 -8.34 -5.53 -3.21
C GLN A 14 -8.68 -4.52 -2.10
N ALA A 15 -8.91 -4.99 -0.87
CA ALA A 15 -9.16 -4.11 0.27
C ALA A 15 -7.95 -3.20 0.56
N LEU A 16 -6.72 -3.73 0.53
CA LEU A 16 -5.50 -2.94 0.70
C LEU A 16 -5.33 -1.87 -0.38
N ARG A 17 -5.66 -2.19 -1.64
CA ARG A 17 -5.63 -1.20 -2.74
C ARG A 17 -6.65 -0.08 -2.53
N ARG A 18 -7.86 -0.40 -2.03
CA ARG A 18 -8.87 0.61 -1.69
C ARG A 18 -8.38 1.52 -0.57
N LEU A 19 -7.93 0.94 0.54
CA LEU A 19 -7.40 1.71 1.68
C LEU A 19 -6.26 2.65 1.28
N ARG A 20 -5.33 2.19 0.44
CA ARG A 20 -4.26 3.05 -0.09
C ARG A 20 -4.80 4.23 -0.89
N ARG A 21 -5.78 3.98 -1.75
CA ARG A 21 -6.38 5.02 -2.58
C ARG A 21 -7.08 6.05 -1.71
N ASP A 22 -7.79 5.61 -0.69
CA ASP A 22 -8.51 6.50 0.24
C ASP A 22 -7.51 7.38 1.00
N ILE A 23 -6.42 6.80 1.53
CA ILE A 23 -5.34 7.56 2.20
C ILE A 23 -4.73 8.61 1.25
N LEU A 24 -4.35 8.22 0.03
CA LEU A 24 -3.77 9.14 -0.96
C LEU A 24 -4.75 10.24 -1.33
N SER A 25 -6.03 9.90 -1.51
CA SER A 25 -7.08 10.88 -1.82
C SER A 25 -7.23 11.89 -0.69
N SER A 26 -7.19 11.46 0.57
CA SER A 26 -7.22 12.35 1.73
C SER A 26 -6.00 13.25 1.81
N GLN A 27 -4.79 12.73 1.52
CA GLN A 27 -3.58 13.55 1.47
C GLN A 27 -3.67 14.64 0.40
N VAL A 28 -4.16 14.30 -0.79
CA VAL A 28 -4.39 15.27 -1.88
C VAL A 28 -5.42 16.31 -1.45
N GLN A 29 -6.51 15.89 -0.82
CA GLN A 29 -7.55 16.80 -0.37
C GLN A 29 -7.04 17.80 0.67
N VAL A 30 -6.26 17.36 1.66
CA VAL A 30 -5.62 18.27 2.64
C VAL A 30 -4.81 19.35 1.93
N ILE A 31 -3.98 18.97 0.96
CA ILE A 31 -3.13 19.91 0.20
C ILE A 31 -3.98 20.90 -0.60
N LEU A 32 -5.09 20.45 -1.20
CA LEU A 32 -6.00 21.32 -1.95
C LEU A 32 -6.74 22.29 -1.03
N ASP A 33 -7.27 21.79 0.08
CA ASP A 33 -7.98 22.61 1.07
C ASP A 33 -7.03 23.68 1.65
N GLU A 34 -5.77 23.34 1.93
CA GLU A 34 -4.74 24.31 2.34
C GLU A 34 -4.51 25.40 1.29
N LYS A 35 -4.39 25.03 0.01
CA LYS A 35 -4.20 25.98 -1.09
C LYS A 35 -5.40 26.91 -1.28
N GLU A 36 -6.61 26.40 -1.08
CA GLU A 36 -7.85 27.15 -1.20
C GLU A 36 -8.23 27.91 0.08
N ARG A 37 -7.39 27.82 1.13
CA ARG A 37 -7.68 28.34 2.48
C ARG A 37 -9.01 27.84 3.03
N LYS A 38 -9.38 26.61 2.66
CA LYS A 38 -10.54 25.89 3.18
C LYS A 38 -10.11 25.05 4.38
N LYS A 39 -11.07 24.81 5.27
CA LYS A 39 -10.86 23.93 6.41
C LYS A 39 -11.10 22.49 5.97
N THR A 40 -10.09 21.65 6.14
CA THR A 40 -10.21 20.21 5.93
C THR A 40 -11.06 19.58 7.06
N PRO A 41 -11.96 18.64 6.75
CA PRO A 41 -12.64 17.86 7.79
C PRO A 41 -11.66 17.04 8.63
N HIS A 42 -11.94 16.92 9.93
CA HIS A 42 -11.00 16.28 10.88
C HIS A 42 -10.72 14.81 10.53
N GLU A 43 -11.73 14.08 10.05
CA GLU A 43 -11.61 12.68 9.65
C GLU A 43 -10.67 12.51 8.46
N ILE A 44 -10.67 13.47 7.53
CA ILE A 44 -9.79 13.48 6.36
C ILE A 44 -8.35 13.78 6.78
N GLU A 45 -8.15 14.70 7.74
CA GLU A 45 -6.82 14.94 8.30
C GLU A 45 -6.25 13.71 9.00
N LEU A 46 -7.08 12.98 9.76
CA LEU A 46 -6.69 11.74 10.42
C LEU A 46 -6.31 10.66 9.39
N LEU A 47 -7.13 10.51 8.35
CA LEU A 47 -6.89 9.53 7.28
C LEU A 47 -5.63 9.85 6.48
N ALA A 48 -5.37 11.12 6.20
CA ALA A 48 -4.18 11.58 5.48
C ALA A 48 -2.87 11.30 6.23
N LYS A 49 -2.91 11.28 7.57
CA LYS A 49 -1.76 10.99 8.44
C LYS A 49 -1.42 9.51 8.55
N LEU A 50 -2.26 8.60 8.02
CA LEU A 50 -1.99 7.17 8.09
C LEU A 50 -0.87 6.76 7.14
N ASN A 51 -0.07 5.78 7.57
CA ASN A 51 0.94 5.15 6.72
C ASN A 51 0.27 4.30 5.63
N LEU A 52 0.80 4.36 4.42
CA LEU A 52 0.34 3.52 3.32
C LEU A 52 0.61 2.04 3.66
N PRO A 53 -0.42 1.18 3.71
CA PRO A 53 -0.20 -0.22 4.04
C PRO A 53 0.63 -0.87 2.92
N LEU A 54 1.62 -1.69 3.24
CA LEU A 54 2.46 -2.36 2.24
C LEU A 54 1.64 -3.41 1.47
N SER A 55 1.68 -3.41 0.14
CA SER A 55 1.12 -4.48 -0.68
C SER A 55 2.08 -5.66 -0.59
N ALA A 56 1.51 -6.86 -0.55
CA ALA A 56 2.28 -8.09 -0.60
C ALA A 56 3.27 -8.13 -1.79
N GLU A 57 2.98 -7.42 -2.88
CA GLU A 57 3.87 -7.27 -4.06
C GLU A 57 5.23 -6.66 -3.72
N VAL A 58 5.33 -5.73 -2.75
CA VAL A 58 6.62 -5.11 -2.39
C VAL A 58 7.55 -6.10 -1.66
N LYS A 59 7.00 -7.16 -1.05
CA LYS A 59 7.83 -8.18 -0.39
C LYS A 59 8.61 -9.04 -1.39
N GLU A 60 8.17 -9.17 -2.63
CA GLU A 60 8.87 -10.01 -3.62
C GLU A 60 10.09 -9.32 -4.23
N ILE A 61 10.06 -7.99 -4.39
CA ILE A 61 11.19 -7.22 -4.93
C ILE A 61 12.43 -7.38 -4.04
N LYS A 62 12.27 -7.45 -2.72
CA LYS A 62 13.40 -7.67 -1.79
C LYS A 62 14.00 -9.08 -1.84
N ARG A 63 13.34 -10.06 -2.47
CA ARG A 63 13.87 -11.43 -2.61
C ARG A 63 14.67 -11.62 -3.90
N SER A 64 14.34 -10.86 -4.95
CA SER A 64 15.04 -10.91 -6.24
C SER A 64 16.38 -10.17 -6.25
N ASP A 65 16.62 -9.27 -5.29
CA ASP A 65 17.89 -8.53 -5.17
C ASP A 65 18.94 -9.25 -4.31
N ALA A 66 18.66 -10.46 -3.82
CA ALA A 66 19.70 -11.29 -3.23
C ALA A 66 20.61 -11.77 -4.38
N PRO A 67 21.88 -11.35 -4.46
CA PRO A 67 22.76 -11.82 -5.51
C PRO A 67 22.82 -13.35 -5.43
N ARG A 68 22.48 -14.02 -6.55
CA ARG A 68 22.86 -15.42 -6.78
C ARG A 68 24.37 -15.46 -6.57
N ALA A 69 24.82 -15.93 -5.41
CA ALA A 69 26.21 -16.30 -5.20
C ALA A 69 26.52 -17.34 -6.28
N MET A 70 27.25 -16.89 -7.29
CA MET A 70 27.77 -17.72 -8.34
C MET A 70 28.76 -18.67 -7.66
N HIS A 71 28.33 -19.92 -7.45
CA HIS A 71 29.28 -21.01 -7.21
C HIS A 71 30.05 -21.21 -8.52
N ALA A 72 31.14 -20.46 -8.65
CA ALA A 72 32.26 -20.80 -9.52
C ALA A 72 33.46 -20.99 -8.59
N GLY A 73 33.95 -22.22 -8.49
CA GLY A 73 35.18 -22.53 -7.79
C GLY A 73 35.23 -23.98 -7.31
N GLY A 74 36.02 -24.79 -8.01
CA GLY A 74 36.44 -26.14 -7.60
C GLY A 74 36.49 -27.10 -8.77
#